data_AF-I1VWP7-F1
#
_entry.id   AF-I1VWP7-F1
#
_cell.length_a   1.000
_cell.length_b   1.000
_cell.length_c   1.000
_cell.angle_alpha   90.00
_cell.angle_beta   90.00
_cell.angle_gamma   90.00
#
_symmetry.space_group_name_H-M   'P 1'
#
loop_
_entity.id
_entity.type
_entity.pdbx_description
1 polymer ?
#
loop_
_entity_poly.entity_id
_entity_poly.type
_entity_poly.pdbx_seq_one_letter_code
_entity_poly.pdbx_strand_id
1 'polypeptide(L)' 'GQDTKVAQVVAGRLTDFVMNDKCAASSGRYLENMASVLEVSLDELSSHYDEPVALDATCGIFGESELIGQILRGYPVAR' A
#
# COMPACT_ATOMS: atom_id res chain seq x y z
N GLY A 1 -1.72 -9.38 -5.49
CA GLY A 1 -2.70 -9.15 -4.42
C GLY A 1 -2.03 -9.27 -3.08
N GLN A 2 -1.74 -10.49 -2.63
CA GLN A 2 -1.30 -10.76 -1.26
C GLN A 2 0.21 -11.04 -1.13
N ASP A 3 0.93 -11.01 -2.24
CA ASP A 3 2.37 -11.18 -2.27
C ASP A 3 3.00 -10.17 -3.23
N THR A 4 4.32 -9.98 -3.09
CA THR A 4 5.15 -9.19 -3.98
C THR A 4 6.39 -10.00 -4.35
N LYS A 5 6.71 -10.03 -5.64
CA LYS A 5 7.78 -10.84 -6.22
C LYS A 5 8.73 -9.95 -7.01
N VAL A 6 10.03 -10.12 -6.81
CA VAL A 6 11.07 -9.49 -7.62
C VAL A 6 11.93 -10.59 -8.22
N ALA A 7 12.07 -10.58 -9.54
CA ALA A 7 12.76 -11.60 -10.32
C ALA A 7 13.82 -10.94 -11.21
N GLN A 8 15.08 -11.35 -11.07
CA GLN A 8 16.15 -10.91 -11.97
C GLN A 8 16.28 -11.89 -13.13
N VAL A 9 16.27 -11.37 -14.36
CA VAL A 9 16.37 -12.17 -15.58
C VAL A 9 17.57 -11.72 -16.41
N VAL A 10 18.47 -12.65 -16.72
CA VAL A 10 19.65 -12.44 -17.57
C VAL A 10 19.61 -13.42 -18.73
N ALA A 11 19.67 -12.91 -19.96
CA ALA A 11 19.60 -13.72 -21.19
C ALA A 11 18.41 -14.71 -21.21
N GLY A 12 17.24 -14.23 -20.75
CA GLY A 12 16.01 -15.03 -20.71
C GLY A 12 15.97 -16.09 -19.59
N ARG A 13 16.95 -16.11 -18.68
CA ARG A 13 17.00 -17.03 -17.54
C ARG A 13 16.86 -16.28 -16.22
N LEU A 14 16.07 -16.84 -15.31
CA LEU A 14 15.96 -16.35 -13.94
C LEU A 14 17.29 -16.59 -13.20
N THR A 15 17.92 -15.53 -12.71
CA THR A 15 19.19 -15.59 -11.98
C THR A 15 19.04 -15.34 -10.49
N ASP A 16 18.00 -14.61 -10.09
CA ASP A 16 17.69 -14.33 -8.69
C ASP A 16 16.19 -14.10 -8.51
N PHE A 17 15.67 -14.42 -7.31
CA PHE A 17 14.26 -14.30 -6.98
C PHE A 17 14.07 -14.05 -5.48
N VAL A 18 13.33 -13.01 -5.16
CA VAL A 18 12.87 -12.72 -3.79
C VAL A 18 11.36 -12.49 -3.77
N MET A 19 10.72 -12.93 -2.69
CA MET A 19 9.28 -12.83 -2.51
C MET A 19 8.93 -12.49 -1.06
N ASN A 20 7.96 -11.60 -0.90
CA ASN A 20 7.23 -11.44 0.36
C ASN A 20 5.83 -12.03 0.17
N ASP A 21 5.55 -13.16 0.82
CA ASP A 21 4.28 -13.89 0.79
C ASP A 21 3.60 -13.98 2.17
N LYS A 22 4.25 -13.47 3.23
CA LYS A 22 3.78 -13.59 4.61
C LYS A 22 3.17 -12.31 5.15
N CYS A 23 3.51 -11.17 4.57
CA CYS A 23 3.08 -9.88 5.06
C CYS A 23 2.23 -9.16 4.02
N ALA A 24 1.06 -8.69 4.44
CA ALA A 24 0.20 -7.84 3.61
C ALA A 24 0.87 -6.50 3.28
N ALA A 25 1.76 -6.00 4.16
CA ALA A 25 2.54 -4.80 3.89
C ALA A 25 3.36 -5.00 2.61
N SER A 26 3.45 -3.95 1.80
CA SER A 26 4.08 -3.97 0.47
C SER A 26 3.41 -4.90 -0.55
N SER A 27 2.12 -5.22 -0.40
CA SER A 27 1.32 -5.96 -1.38
C SER A 27 0.03 -5.18 -1.73
N GLY A 28 -0.69 -5.62 -2.77
CA GLY A 28 -2.00 -5.06 -3.11
C GLY A 28 -3.03 -5.11 -1.98
N ARG A 29 -2.93 -6.10 -1.07
CA ARG A 29 -3.80 -6.20 0.10
C ARG A 29 -3.67 -4.98 1.04
N TYR A 30 -2.49 -4.39 1.13
CA TYR A 30 -2.31 -3.15 1.90
C TYR A 30 -3.11 -2.00 1.28
N LEU A 31 -3.06 -1.85 -0.05
CA LEU A 31 -3.82 -0.82 -0.76
C LEU A 31 -5.34 -1.04 -0.65
N GLU A 32 -5.81 -2.29 -0.73
CA GLU A 32 -7.22 -2.66 -0.52
C GLU A 32 -7.71 -2.24 0.87
N ASN A 33 -6.92 -2.49 1.90
CA ASN A 33 -7.25 -2.09 3.26
C ASN A 33 -7.31 -0.56 3.40
N MET A 34 -6.34 0.19 2.84
CA MET A 34 -6.34 1.65 2.91
C MET A 34 -7.52 2.28 2.17
N ALA A 35 -7.84 1.77 0.98
CA ALA A 35 -9.03 2.18 0.23
C ALA A 35 -10.31 1.94 1.04
N SER A 36 -10.40 0.80 1.72
CA SER A 36 -11.54 0.49 2.60
C SER A 36 -11.66 1.45 3.79
N VAL A 37 -10.54 1.88 4.40
CA VAL A 37 -10.56 2.87 5.49
C VAL A 37 -11.00 4.24 5.01
N LEU A 38 -10.64 4.60 3.78
CA LEU A 38 -11.01 5.87 3.14
C LEU A 38 -12.41 5.85 2.50
N GLU A 39 -13.05 4.69 2.45
CA GLU A 39 -14.35 4.46 1.78
C GLU A 39 -14.34 4.79 0.27
N VAL A 40 -13.20 4.58 -0.40
CA VAL A 40 -13.02 4.80 -1.85
C VAL A 40 -12.71 3.50 -2.58
N SER A 41 -12.87 3.51 -3.91
CA SER A 41 -12.40 2.39 -4.74
C SER A 41 -10.87 2.41 -4.92
N LEU A 42 -10.26 1.29 -5.33
CA LEU A 42 -8.84 1.27 -5.70
C LEU A 42 -8.52 2.17 -6.90
N ASP A 43 -9.44 2.24 -7.87
CA ASP A 43 -9.29 3.09 -9.05
C ASP A 43 -9.27 4.58 -8.65
N GLU A 44 -10.18 4.96 -7.75
CA GLU A 44 -10.22 6.31 -7.18
C GLU A 44 -8.98 6.61 -6.33
N LEU A 45 -8.57 5.68 -5.46
CA LEU A 45 -7.33 5.80 -4.68
C LEU A 45 -6.12 6.07 -5.58
N SER A 46 -6.04 5.42 -6.74
CA SER A 46 -4.94 5.61 -7.71
C SER A 46 -4.89 7.01 -8.32
N SER A 47 -6.01 7.75 -8.29
CA SER A 47 -6.08 9.12 -8.81
C SER A 47 -5.56 10.18 -7.82
N HIS A 48 -5.39 9.82 -6.54
CA HIS A 48 -4.90 10.72 -5.49
C HIS A 48 -3.40 10.54 -5.26
N TYR A 49 -2.60 11.42 -5.85
CA TYR A 49 -1.14 11.42 -5.70
C TYR A 49 -0.54 12.79 -5.36
N ASP A 50 -1.34 13.85 -5.46
CA ASP A 50 -0.89 15.21 -5.23
C ASP A 50 -0.84 15.51 -3.72
N GLU A 51 0.27 16.10 -3.27
CA GLU A 51 0.54 16.44 -1.86
C GLU A 51 0.13 15.35 -0.84
N PRO A 52 0.68 14.12 -0.93
CA PRO A 52 0.27 13.02 -0.05
C PRO A 52 0.72 13.25 1.40
N VAL A 53 -0.11 12.79 2.34
CA VAL A 53 0.26 12.75 3.75
C VAL A 53 1.20 11.58 4.00
N ALA A 54 2.32 11.83 4.68
CA ALA A 54 3.27 10.80 5.02
C ALA A 54 2.69 9.81 6.06
N LEU A 55 2.93 8.52 5.82
CA LEU A 55 2.71 7.42 6.75
C LEU A 55 4.05 6.69 6.94
N ASP A 56 4.53 6.60 8.18
CA ASP A 56 5.86 6.06 8.49
C ASP A 56 5.81 4.58 8.90
N ALA A 57 4.64 4.05 9.27
CA ALA A 57 4.50 2.68 9.73
C ALA A 57 4.70 1.65 8.61
N THR A 58 5.63 0.71 8.82
CA THR A 58 5.86 -0.42 7.88
C THR A 58 4.78 -1.51 8.00
N CYS A 59 4.23 -1.73 9.20
CA CYS A 59 3.24 -2.78 9.42
C CYS A 59 1.86 -2.34 8.91
N GLY A 60 1.16 -3.22 8.17
CA GLY A 60 -0.18 -2.95 7.62
C GLY A 60 -1.16 -2.37 8.64
N ILE A 61 -1.28 -3.04 9.79
CA ILE A 61 -2.22 -2.67 10.86
C ILE A 61 -1.85 -1.31 11.50
N PHE A 62 -0.55 -1.04 11.67
CA PHE A 62 -0.12 0.25 12.20
C PHE A 62 -0.25 1.37 11.17
N GLY A 63 -0.04 1.08 9.88
CA GLY A 63 -0.33 2.02 8.80
C GLY A 63 -1.81 2.41 8.74
N GLU A 64 -2.71 1.46 8.96
CA GLU A 64 -4.16 1.74 9.01
C GLU A 64 -4.49 2.65 10.20
N SER A 65 -3.87 2.38 11.35
CA SER A 65 -4.05 3.20 12.55
C SER A 65 -3.48 4.61 12.36
N GLU A 66 -2.35 4.74 11.68
CA GLU A 66 -1.72 6.02 11.37
C GLU A 66 -2.56 6.84 10.39
N LEU A 67 -3.10 6.20 9.34
CA LEU A 67 -4.03 6.81 8.39
C LEU A 67 -5.25 7.41 9.10
N ILE A 68 -5.90 6.64 9.99
CA ILE A 68 -7.01 7.13 10.82
C ILE A 68 -6.54 8.32 11.68
N GLY A 69 -5.34 8.23 12.25
CA GLY A 69 -4.73 9.31 13.01
C GLY A 69 -4.58 10.61 12.21
N GLN A 70 -4.19 10.54 10.93
CA GLN A 70 -4.10 11.72 10.06
C GLN A 70 -5.48 12.32 9.77
N ILE A 71 -6.49 11.49 9.52
CA ILE A 71 -7.88 11.96 9.35
C ILE A 71 -8.34 12.72 10.59
N LEU A 72 -8.08 12.19 11.79
CA LEU A 72 -8.45 12.84 13.05
C LEU A 72 -7.68 14.15 13.32
N ARG A 73 -6.49 14.32 12.74
CA ARG A 73 -5.73 15.59 12.78
C ARG A 73 -6.29 16.66 11.83
N GLY A 74 -7.30 16.32 11.02
CA GLY A 74 -7.99 17.24 10.12
C GLY A 74 -7.45 17.25 8.70
N TYR A 75 -6.64 16.26 8.30
CA TYR A 75 -6.27 16.11 6.89
C TYR A 75 -7.52 15.77 6.06
N PRO A 76 -7.71 16.42 4.90
CA PRO A 76 -8.89 16.20 4.08
C PRO A 76 -8.87 14.80 3.46
N VAL A 77 -10.02 14.14 3.49
CA VAL A 77 -10.29 12.96 2.67
C VAL A 77 -11.00 13.47 1.42
N ALA A 78 -10.38 13.31 0.26
CA ALA A 78 -11.04 13.59 -1.00
C ALA A 78 -12.28 12.70 -1.10
N ARG A 79 -13.44 13.33 -1.34
CA ARG A 79 -14.75 12.70 -1.52
C ARG A 79 -15.34 13.17 -2.83
#